data_AF-A0A523RHN0-F1
#
_entry.id   AF-A0A523RHN0-F1
#
_cell.length_a   1.000
_cell.length_b   1.000
_cell.length_c   1.000
_cell.angle_alpha   90.00
_cell.angle_beta   90.00
_cell.angle_gamma   90.00
#
_symmetry.space_group_name_H-M   'P 1'
#
loop_
_entity.id
_entity.type
_entity.pdbx_description
1 polymer ?
#
loop_
_entity_poly.entity_id
_entity_poly.type
_entity_poly.pdbx_seq_one_letter_code
_entity_poly.pdbx_strand_id
1 'polypeptide(L)'
;MGRFATGTAVRYLRLYLKAREEGTLTRYLPPEPLCDDSPLIRDERLKEARGIGEKQVSQVVSRLMRKAGIVLLGDPYKVKVHSLRKFFKTQLLALGVQPDYVDYMMGHTIDTYHDVKSKGIEFLRGIYAAGNLTLEPRQKLTKVDQLKVFAQGLGLNPERVIVSEAFAEPHRFVVDSEAFQTEALSRAIKENLKNEILKEIFPVSSQDLTLKSGGAAGI
;
A
#
# COMPACT_ATOMS: atom_id res chain seq x y z
N MET A 1 -6.00 16.38 -21.59
CA MET A 1 -5.90 14.96 -21.21
C MET A 1 -4.92 14.82 -20.06
N GLY A 2 -5.20 14.00 -19.05
CA GLY A 2 -4.26 13.62 -17.97
C GLY A 2 -4.03 14.66 -16.87
N ARG A 3 -5.04 14.94 -16.04
CA ARG A 3 -4.91 15.84 -14.87
C ARG A 3 -4.82 15.10 -13.53
N PHE A 4 -4.50 13.80 -13.59
CA PHE A 4 -4.50 12.90 -12.44
C PHE A 4 -3.20 12.11 -12.43
N ALA A 5 -2.46 12.21 -11.33
CA ALA A 5 -1.23 11.47 -11.09
C ALA A 5 -1.18 11.10 -9.61
N THR A 6 -0.77 9.87 -9.30
CA THR A 6 -0.59 9.43 -7.92
C THR A 6 0.67 10.04 -7.33
N GLY A 7 0.79 10.07 -6.00
CA GLY A 7 1.99 10.59 -5.33
C GLY A 7 3.28 9.90 -5.79
N THR A 8 3.23 8.60 -6.06
CA THR A 8 4.36 7.84 -6.63
C THR A 8 4.69 8.29 -8.05
N ALA A 9 3.69 8.44 -8.92
CA ALA A 9 3.90 8.92 -10.29
C ALA A 9 4.50 10.34 -10.31
N VAL A 10 4.01 11.24 -9.45
CA VAL A 10 4.57 12.59 -9.29
C VAL A 10 6.01 12.53 -8.80
N ARG A 11 6.33 11.67 -7.83
CA ARG A 11 7.70 11.48 -7.32
C ARG A 11 8.64 11.03 -8.44
N TYR A 12 8.28 9.99 -9.19
CA TYR A 12 9.10 9.51 -10.31
C TYR A 12 9.24 10.53 -11.42
N LEU A 13 8.18 11.29 -11.73
CA LEU A 13 8.25 12.37 -12.72
C LEU A 13 9.21 13.47 -12.27
N ARG A 14 9.16 13.92 -11.01
CA ARG A 14 10.12 14.91 -10.49
C ARG A 14 11.56 14.43 -10.55
N LEU A 15 11.80 13.17 -10.17
CA LEU A 15 13.13 12.56 -10.27
C LEU A 15 13.62 12.54 -11.73
N TYR A 16 12.73 12.19 -12.66
CA TYR A 16 13.03 12.19 -14.09
C TYR A 16 13.35 13.59 -14.63
N LEU A 17 12.54 14.60 -14.30
CA LEU A 17 12.78 15.98 -14.75
C LEU A 17 14.09 16.54 -14.18
N LYS A 18 14.38 16.30 -12.90
CA LYS A 18 15.65 16.67 -12.29
C LYS A 18 16.84 16.01 -12.99
N ALA A 19 16.73 14.73 -13.33
CA ALA A 19 17.77 14.02 -14.06
C ALA A 19 18.01 14.57 -15.48
N ARG A 20 17.00 15.20 -16.09
CA ARG A 20 17.14 15.92 -17.38
C ARG A 20 17.91 17.22 -17.21
N GLU A 21 17.54 18.01 -16.20
CA GLU A 21 18.22 19.27 -15.88
C GLU A 21 19.70 19.05 -15.56
N GLU A 22 20.03 17.94 -14.90
CA GLU A 22 21.40 17.58 -14.53
C GLU A 22 22.16 16.79 -15.60
N GLY A 23 21.49 16.34 -16.67
CA GLY A 23 22.10 15.48 -17.70
C GLY A 23 22.49 14.08 -17.21
N THR A 24 21.85 13.59 -16.14
CA THR A 24 22.19 12.32 -15.49
C THR A 24 21.40 11.12 -16.01
N LEU A 25 20.46 11.33 -16.95
CA LEU A 25 19.68 10.25 -17.57
C LEU A 25 20.56 9.20 -18.26
N THR A 26 21.58 9.63 -18.98
CA THR A 26 22.50 8.77 -19.72
C THR A 26 23.82 9.50 -19.91
N ARG A 27 24.95 8.80 -19.85
CA ARG A 27 26.31 9.36 -19.99
C ARG A 27 26.53 10.22 -21.25
N TYR A 28 25.69 10.06 -22.27
CA TYR A 28 25.82 10.71 -23.58
C TYR A 28 24.88 11.91 -23.79
N LEU A 29 24.00 12.17 -22.82
CA LEU A 29 23.02 13.26 -22.92
C LEU A 29 23.49 14.45 -22.08
N PRO A 30 23.59 15.65 -22.68
CA PRO A 30 23.94 16.83 -21.91
C PRO A 30 22.77 17.27 -21.02
N PRO A 31 23.05 18.04 -19.95
CA PRO A 31 22.06 18.83 -19.22
C PRO A 31 21.20 19.66 -20.17
N GLU A 32 19.90 19.72 -19.93
CA GLU A 32 18.96 20.55 -20.70
C GLU A 32 18.10 21.42 -19.80
N PRO A 33 17.95 22.74 -20.08
CA PRO A 33 16.98 23.57 -19.38
C PRO A 33 15.56 23.20 -19.80
N LEU A 34 14.67 23.00 -18.83
CA LEU A 34 13.26 22.69 -19.08
C LEU A 34 12.46 23.99 -19.21
N CYS A 35 11.77 24.15 -20.33
CA CYS A 35 10.80 25.21 -20.60
C CYS A 35 9.41 24.63 -20.90
N ASP A 36 8.38 25.46 -20.98
CA ASP A 36 7.00 25.02 -21.25
C ASP A 36 6.84 24.29 -22.59
N ASP A 37 7.69 24.61 -23.57
CA ASP A 37 7.71 23.94 -24.89
C ASP A 37 8.53 22.62 -24.89
N SER A 38 9.22 22.32 -23.78
CA SER A 38 10.00 21.09 -23.68
C SER A 38 9.09 19.87 -23.63
N PRO A 39 9.40 18.79 -24.35
CA PRO A 39 8.60 17.57 -24.27
C PRO A 39 8.63 17.03 -22.84
N LEU A 40 7.47 16.61 -22.30
CA LEU A 40 7.40 16.06 -20.95
C LEU A 40 8.23 14.78 -20.81
N ILE A 41 8.21 13.93 -21.82
CA ILE A 41 9.03 12.71 -21.92
C ILE A 41 9.86 12.79 -23.19
N ARG A 42 11.19 12.88 -23.03
CA ARG A 42 12.14 12.95 -24.16
C ARG A 42 12.51 11.58 -24.70
N ASP A 43 12.93 11.55 -25.96
CA ASP A 43 13.67 10.45 -26.54
C ASP A 43 15.13 10.49 -26.07
N GLU A 44 15.59 9.40 -25.46
CA GLU A 44 16.95 9.26 -24.95
C GLU A 44 17.97 8.92 -26.06
N ARG A 45 17.50 8.53 -27.25
CA ARG A 45 18.37 8.17 -28.38
C ARG A 45 18.92 9.38 -29.12
N LEU A 46 18.22 10.51 -29.03
CA LEU A 46 18.56 11.74 -29.71
C LEU A 46 19.20 12.71 -28.72
N LYS A 47 20.24 13.42 -29.16
CA LYS A 47 20.85 14.50 -28.37
C LYS A 47 19.86 15.66 -28.19
N GLU A 48 19.11 15.97 -29.24
CA GLU A 48 18.03 16.95 -29.21
C GLU A 48 16.85 16.47 -28.37
N ALA A 49 16.28 17.38 -27.57
CA ALA A 49 15.12 17.14 -26.72
C ALA A 49 13.83 17.00 -27.54
N ARG A 50 13.64 15.84 -28.18
CA ARG A 50 12.41 15.51 -28.91
C ARG A 50 11.52 14.61 -28.08
N GLY A 51 10.21 14.74 -28.23
CA GLY A 51 9.25 13.87 -27.56
C GLY A 51 9.34 12.42 -28.05
N ILE A 52 9.09 11.47 -27.16
CA ILE A 52 9.01 10.05 -27.51
C ILE A 52 7.79 9.76 -28.41
N GLY A 53 7.98 8.98 -29.47
CA GLY A 53 6.91 8.55 -30.36
C GLY A 53 6.14 7.33 -29.85
N GLU A 54 4.91 7.13 -30.35
CA GLU A 54 4.04 6.02 -29.95
C GLU A 54 4.69 4.64 -30.12
N LYS A 55 5.35 4.42 -31.27
CA LYS A 55 6.08 3.17 -31.55
C LYS A 55 7.19 2.90 -30.53
N GLN A 56 7.88 3.95 -30.07
CA GLN A 56 8.94 3.83 -29.08
C GLN A 56 8.36 3.48 -27.71
N VAL A 57 7.26 4.13 -27.29
CA VAL A 57 6.54 3.78 -26.06
C VAL A 57 6.12 2.32 -26.08
N SER A 58 5.53 1.86 -27.18
CA SER A 58 5.13 0.46 -27.34
C SER A 58 6.31 -0.50 -27.19
N GLN A 59 7.44 -0.22 -27.84
CA GLN A 59 8.66 -1.03 -27.72
C GLN A 59 9.23 -1.07 -26.30
N VAL A 60 9.25 0.08 -25.61
CA VAL A 60 9.75 0.17 -24.22
C VAL A 60 8.86 -0.65 -23.29
N VAL A 61 7.54 -0.46 -23.37
CA VAL A 61 6.57 -1.21 -22.54
C VAL A 61 6.67 -2.71 -22.80
N SER A 62 6.68 -3.15 -24.06
CA SER A 62 6.80 -4.58 -24.38
C SER A 62 8.12 -5.19 -23.89
N ARG A 63 9.22 -4.43 -23.89
CA ARG A 63 10.51 -4.88 -23.35
C ARG A 63 10.45 -5.03 -21.83
N LEU A 64 9.90 -4.03 -21.13
CA LEU A 64 9.75 -4.06 -19.67
C LEU A 64 8.85 -5.21 -19.21
N MET A 65 7.74 -5.45 -19.92
CA MET A 65 6.82 -6.56 -19.63
C MET A 65 7.50 -7.93 -19.79
N ARG A 66 8.36 -8.09 -20.81
CA ARG A 66 9.18 -9.30 -20.98
C ARG A 66 10.18 -9.47 -19.84
N LYS A 67 10.89 -8.40 -19.47
CA LYS A 67 11.87 -8.42 -18.38
C LYS A 67 11.21 -8.74 -17.03
N ALA A 68 9.97 -8.30 -16.83
CA ALA A 68 9.18 -8.59 -15.64
C ALA A 68 8.56 -10.01 -15.63
N GLY A 69 8.75 -10.82 -16.68
CA GLY A 69 8.18 -12.17 -16.76
C GLY A 69 6.66 -12.21 -16.94
N ILE A 70 6.00 -11.07 -17.20
CA ILE A 70 4.54 -10.98 -17.39
C ILE A 70 4.12 -11.63 -18.72
N VAL A 71 4.99 -11.57 -19.72
CA VAL A 71 4.81 -12.27 -20.99
C VAL A 71 5.53 -13.62 -20.89
N LEU A 72 4.84 -14.62 -20.33
CA LEU A 72 5.25 -16.01 -20.43
C LEU A 72 5.19 -16.45 -21.90
N LEU A 73 6.22 -17.17 -22.33
CA LEU A 73 6.40 -17.71 -23.68
C LEU A 73 5.08 -18.24 -24.26
N GLY A 74 4.58 -17.63 -25.34
CA GLY A 74 3.52 -18.24 -26.15
C GLY A 74 2.63 -17.25 -26.88
N ASP A 75 2.35 -16.07 -26.32
CA ASP A 75 1.49 -15.09 -26.99
C ASP A 75 2.02 -13.64 -26.86
N PRO A 76 2.90 -13.21 -27.79
CA PRO A 76 3.43 -11.85 -27.83
C PRO A 76 2.36 -10.75 -27.99
N TYR A 77 1.10 -11.12 -28.27
CA TYR A 77 0.04 -10.17 -28.61
C TYR A 77 -0.86 -9.75 -27.45
N LYS A 78 -0.72 -10.35 -26.26
CA LYS A 78 -1.70 -10.17 -25.17
C LYS A 78 -1.47 -8.93 -24.28
N VAL A 79 -0.24 -8.43 -24.18
CA VAL A 79 0.09 -7.28 -23.31
C VAL A 79 0.62 -6.10 -24.13
N LYS A 80 -0.25 -5.13 -24.39
CA LYS A 80 0.04 -3.88 -25.12
C LYS A 80 -0.02 -2.69 -24.17
N VAL A 81 0.41 -1.52 -24.64
CA VAL A 81 0.21 -0.23 -23.95
C VAL A 81 -1.26 -0.05 -23.54
N HIS A 82 -2.19 -0.47 -24.40
CA HIS A 82 -3.62 -0.43 -24.10
C HIS A 82 -4.03 -1.37 -22.94
N SER A 83 -3.31 -2.47 -22.71
CA SER A 83 -3.56 -3.37 -21.58
C SER A 83 -3.26 -2.69 -20.23
N LEU A 84 -2.24 -1.81 -20.17
CA LEU A 84 -1.99 -0.98 -18.97
C LEU A 84 -3.16 -0.04 -18.69
N ARG A 85 -3.70 0.61 -19.73
CA ARG A 85 -4.90 1.45 -19.60
C ARG A 85 -6.09 0.64 -19.10
N LYS A 86 -6.35 -0.54 -19.66
CA LYS A 86 -7.43 -1.43 -19.18
C LYS A 86 -7.22 -1.85 -17.72
N PHE A 87 -6.00 -2.19 -17.32
CA PHE A 87 -5.67 -2.53 -15.94
C PHE A 87 -6.03 -1.39 -14.99
N PHE A 88 -5.61 -0.15 -15.27
CA PHE A 88 -5.97 1.00 -14.44
C PHE A 88 -7.49 1.22 -14.37
N LYS A 89 -8.22 0.97 -15.47
CA LYS A 89 -9.69 1.08 -15.50
C LYS A 89 -10.31 0.08 -14.53
N THR A 90 -9.91 -1.18 -14.66
CA THR A 90 -10.37 -2.27 -13.81
C THR A 90 -10.06 -2.01 -12.34
N GLN A 91 -8.84 -1.53 -12.02
CA GLN A 91 -8.46 -1.23 -10.64
C GLN A 91 -9.31 -0.11 -10.03
N LEU A 92 -9.57 0.97 -10.76
CA LEU A 92 -10.43 2.07 -10.27
C LEU A 92 -11.88 1.62 -10.08
N LEU A 93 -12.41 0.81 -11.00
CA LEU A 93 -13.76 0.24 -10.86
C LEU A 93 -13.87 -0.70 -9.66
N ALA A 94 -12.85 -1.56 -9.43
CA ALA A 94 -12.82 -2.47 -8.29
C ALA A 94 -12.77 -1.74 -6.93
N LEU A 95 -12.26 -0.50 -6.91
CA LEU A 95 -12.27 0.39 -5.75
C LEU A 95 -13.61 1.13 -5.57
N GLY A 96 -14.61 0.83 -6.40
CA GLY A 96 -15.95 1.41 -6.30
C GLY A 96 -16.10 2.78 -6.95
N VAL A 97 -15.13 3.23 -7.77
CA VAL A 97 -15.24 4.50 -8.48
C VAL A 97 -16.30 4.39 -9.58
N GLN A 98 -17.19 5.38 -9.66
CA GLN A 98 -18.25 5.43 -10.67
C GLN A 98 -17.66 5.34 -12.10
N PRO A 99 -18.22 4.49 -12.99
CA PRO A 99 -17.69 4.28 -14.34
C PRO A 99 -17.47 5.55 -15.15
N ASP A 100 -18.42 6.49 -15.11
CA ASP A 100 -18.35 7.77 -15.82
C ASP A 100 -17.14 8.62 -15.38
N TYR A 101 -16.79 8.57 -14.09
CA TYR A 101 -15.62 9.27 -13.56
C TYR A 101 -14.34 8.61 -14.04
N VAL A 102 -14.29 7.27 -14.07
CA VAL A 102 -13.13 6.54 -14.59
C VAL A 102 -12.96 6.84 -16.08
N ASP A 103 -14.04 6.81 -16.86
CA ASP A 103 -14.00 7.08 -18.30
C ASP A 103 -13.58 8.51 -18.60
N TYR A 104 -14.06 9.50 -17.84
CA TYR A 104 -13.58 10.87 -17.90
C TYR A 104 -12.09 11.00 -17.54
N MET A 105 -11.64 10.40 -16.44
CA MET A 105 -10.22 10.41 -16.02
C MET A 105 -9.31 9.80 -17.09
N MET A 106 -9.81 8.80 -17.80
CA MET A 106 -9.12 8.17 -18.93
C MET A 106 -9.19 9.01 -20.21
N GLY A 107 -10.06 10.01 -20.29
CA GLY A 107 -10.27 10.84 -21.46
C GLY A 107 -11.11 10.16 -22.54
N HIS A 108 -12.02 9.26 -22.15
CA HIS A 108 -13.12 8.83 -23.02
C HIS A 108 -14.19 9.92 -23.08
N THR A 109 -14.88 10.00 -24.21
CA THR A 109 -16.05 10.86 -24.37
C THR A 109 -17.21 10.28 -23.57
N ILE A 110 -17.84 11.08 -22.71
CA ILE A 110 -18.99 10.71 -21.89
C ILE A 110 -20.17 11.62 -22.22
N ASP A 111 -21.37 11.05 -22.20
CA ASP A 111 -22.63 11.76 -22.50
C ASP A 111 -23.11 12.57 -21.27
N THR A 112 -22.84 12.06 -20.07
CA THR A 112 -23.10 12.65 -18.74
C THR A 112 -22.12 13.78 -18.37
N TYR A 113 -22.00 14.74 -19.27
CA TYR A 113 -21.14 15.91 -19.13
C TYR A 113 -21.51 16.78 -17.90
N HIS A 114 -22.77 16.70 -17.44
CA HIS A 114 -23.32 17.52 -16.36
C HIS A 114 -22.84 17.12 -14.95
N ASP A 115 -22.59 15.84 -14.66
CA ASP A 115 -22.17 15.41 -13.31
C ASP A 115 -20.68 15.59 -13.04
N VAL A 116 -19.85 15.49 -14.08
CA VAL A 116 -18.40 15.59 -13.93
C VAL A 116 -17.92 17.04 -13.88
N LYS A 117 -18.49 17.91 -14.72
CA LYS A 117 -18.14 19.33 -14.71
C LYS A 117 -18.71 20.07 -13.51
N SER A 118 -19.90 19.71 -13.04
CA SER A 118 -20.54 20.36 -11.89
C SER A 118 -19.79 20.10 -10.58
N LYS A 119 -19.30 18.87 -10.36
CA LYS A 119 -18.53 18.50 -9.16
C LYS A 119 -17.10 19.05 -9.13
N GLY A 120 -16.59 19.48 -10.29
CA GLY A 120 -15.28 20.09 -10.42
C GLY A 120 -14.12 19.08 -10.38
N ILE A 121 -12.92 19.56 -10.72
CA ILE A 121 -11.76 18.69 -10.90
C ILE A 121 -11.11 18.25 -9.58
N GLU A 122 -11.19 19.08 -8.54
CA GLU A 122 -10.61 18.75 -7.24
C GLU A 122 -11.32 17.56 -6.59
N PHE A 123 -12.65 17.45 -6.79
CA PHE A 123 -13.41 16.28 -6.36
C PHE A 123 -12.88 14.99 -7.00
N LEU A 124 -12.66 15.01 -8.33
CA LEU A 124 -12.08 13.87 -9.04
C LEU A 124 -10.65 13.56 -8.59
N ARG A 125 -9.85 14.58 -8.26
CA ARG A 125 -8.50 14.39 -7.69
C ARG A 125 -8.58 13.71 -6.33
N GLY A 126 -9.54 14.09 -5.48
CA GLY A 126 -9.81 13.43 -4.21
C GLY A 126 -10.14 11.94 -4.38
N ILE A 127 -11.04 11.60 -5.31
CA ILE A 127 -11.37 10.20 -5.63
C ILE A 127 -10.14 9.44 -6.13
N TYR A 128 -9.39 10.02 -7.06
CA TYR A 128 -8.20 9.38 -7.61
C TYR A 128 -7.11 9.15 -6.55
N ALA A 129 -6.93 10.11 -5.63
CA ALA A 129 -6.02 10.00 -4.50
C ALA A 129 -6.45 8.92 -3.50
N ALA A 130 -7.75 8.85 -3.18
CA ALA A 130 -8.31 7.81 -2.31
C ALA A 130 -8.11 6.39 -2.87
N GLY A 131 -8.04 6.23 -4.19
CA GLY A 131 -7.76 4.96 -4.84
C GLY A 131 -6.37 4.37 -4.53
N ASN A 132 -5.43 5.16 -3.98
CA ASN A 132 -4.11 4.77 -3.50
C ASN A 132 -3.38 3.73 -4.39
N LEU A 133 -3.41 3.96 -5.70
CA LEU A 133 -2.78 3.11 -6.71
C LEU A 133 -1.26 3.30 -6.62
N THR A 134 -0.61 2.43 -5.87
CA THR A 134 0.82 2.49 -5.58
C THR A 134 1.55 1.42 -6.40
N LEU A 135 2.72 1.77 -6.95
CA LEU A 135 3.61 0.85 -7.66
C LEU A 135 4.49 0.03 -6.72
N GLU A 136 4.55 0.42 -5.45
CA GLU A 136 5.28 -0.28 -4.41
C GLU A 136 4.51 -1.55 -4.01
N PRO A 137 5.21 -2.68 -3.78
CA PRO A 137 4.57 -3.89 -3.31
C PRO A 137 3.87 -3.58 -1.98
N ARG A 138 2.54 -3.70 -1.96
CA ARG A 138 1.80 -3.64 -0.69
C ARG A 138 2.34 -4.77 0.16
N GLN A 139 2.93 -4.44 1.31
CA GLN A 139 3.26 -5.44 2.31
C GLN A 139 1.96 -6.17 2.64
N LYS A 140 1.86 -7.43 2.20
CA LYS A 140 0.83 -8.33 2.70
C LYS A 140 1.24 -8.58 4.14
N LEU A 141 0.60 -7.87 5.07
CA LEU A 141 0.77 -8.15 6.50
C LEU A 141 0.53 -9.64 6.68
N THR A 142 1.54 -10.35 7.17
CA THR A 142 1.38 -11.76 7.51
C THR A 142 0.36 -11.88 8.64
N LYS A 143 -0.21 -13.08 8.85
CA LYS A 143 -1.14 -13.28 9.99
C LYS A 143 -0.48 -12.89 11.31
N VAL A 144 0.82 -13.14 11.44
CA VAL A 144 1.62 -12.73 12.60
C VAL A 144 1.67 -11.21 12.72
N ASP A 145 1.95 -10.47 11.65
CA ASP A 145 2.03 -9.00 11.68
C ASP A 145 0.69 -8.38 12.09
N GLN A 146 -0.43 -8.92 11.59
CA GLN A 146 -1.77 -8.48 11.98
C GLN A 146 -2.01 -8.70 13.49
N LEU A 147 -1.62 -9.86 14.01
CA LEU A 147 -1.75 -10.18 15.44
C LEU A 147 -0.81 -9.33 16.31
N LYS A 148 0.40 -9.01 15.84
CA LYS A 148 1.33 -8.12 16.56
C LYS A 148 0.76 -6.70 16.69
N VAL A 149 0.22 -6.15 15.61
CA VAL A 149 -0.43 -4.82 15.60
C VAL A 149 -1.65 -4.81 16.52
N PHE A 150 -2.48 -5.86 16.46
CA PHE A 150 -3.66 -5.97 17.32
C PHE A 150 -3.29 -6.09 18.80
N ALA A 151 -2.30 -6.93 19.14
CA ALA A 151 -1.79 -7.06 20.50
C ALA A 151 -1.26 -5.72 21.05
N GLN A 152 -0.50 -4.97 20.24
CA GLN A 152 -0.04 -3.62 20.60
C GLN A 152 -1.20 -2.66 20.86
N GLY A 153 -2.26 -2.73 20.04
CA GLY A 153 -3.48 -1.94 20.23
C GLY A 153 -4.20 -2.23 21.56
N LEU A 154 -4.07 -3.46 22.08
CA LEU A 154 -4.58 -3.87 23.40
C LEU A 154 -3.57 -3.63 24.55
N GLY A 155 -2.47 -2.91 24.30
CA GLY A 155 -1.43 -2.60 25.29
C GLY A 155 -0.50 -3.78 25.62
N LEU A 156 -0.55 -4.87 24.85
CA LEU A 156 0.36 -6.02 25.01
C LEU A 156 1.66 -5.78 24.25
N ASN A 157 2.77 -6.30 24.79
CA ASN A 157 4.07 -6.31 24.12
C ASN A 157 4.28 -7.64 23.41
N PRO A 158 4.10 -7.74 22.07
CA PRO A 158 4.08 -9.01 21.35
C PRO A 158 5.40 -9.80 21.47
N GLU A 159 6.54 -9.11 21.45
CA GLU A 159 7.85 -9.74 21.62
C GLU A 159 8.00 -10.40 23.00
N ARG A 160 7.49 -9.74 24.06
CA ARG A 160 7.52 -10.31 25.42
C ARG A 160 6.61 -11.51 25.56
N VAL A 161 5.44 -11.47 24.94
CA VAL A 161 4.46 -12.58 24.95
C VAL A 161 5.07 -13.81 24.29
N ILE A 162 5.63 -13.66 23.08
CA ILE A 162 6.24 -14.77 22.33
C ILE A 162 7.40 -15.39 23.13
N VAL A 163 8.24 -14.56 23.73
CA VAL A 163 9.37 -15.02 24.56
C VAL A 163 8.87 -15.72 25.83
N SER A 164 7.85 -15.17 26.51
CA SER A 164 7.30 -15.79 27.72
C SER A 164 6.66 -17.15 27.46
N GLU A 165 5.96 -17.33 26.34
CA GLU A 165 5.41 -18.63 25.97
C GLU A 165 6.47 -19.62 25.52
N ALA A 166 7.52 -19.17 24.83
CA ALA A 166 8.64 -20.03 24.45
C ALA A 166 9.36 -20.62 25.67
N PHE A 167 9.41 -19.87 26.78
CA PHE A 167 9.93 -20.36 28.07
C PHE A 167 8.95 -21.28 28.81
N ALA A 168 7.64 -21.10 28.63
CA ALA A 168 6.61 -21.96 29.23
C ALA A 168 6.53 -23.34 28.56
N GLU A 169 6.81 -23.43 27.25
CA GLU A 169 6.85 -24.69 26.48
C GLU A 169 8.25 -24.95 25.89
N PRO A 170 9.29 -25.21 26.71
CA PRO A 170 10.70 -25.25 26.28
C PRO A 170 11.06 -26.42 25.36
N HIS A 171 10.17 -27.38 25.11
CA HIS A 171 10.40 -28.50 24.19
C HIS A 171 10.08 -28.16 22.72
N ARG A 172 9.60 -26.93 22.46
CA ARG A 172 9.06 -26.49 21.17
C ARG A 172 9.97 -25.48 20.44
N PHE A 173 11.29 -25.55 20.63
CA PHE A 173 12.33 -24.62 20.10
C PHE A 173 12.43 -24.56 18.55
N VAL A 174 11.35 -24.12 17.90
CA VAL A 174 11.37 -23.50 16.57
C VAL A 174 10.71 -22.14 16.74
N VAL A 175 11.44 -21.23 17.37
CA VAL A 175 11.02 -19.85 17.70
C VAL A 175 10.60 -19.05 16.44
N ASP A 176 11.06 -19.50 15.27
CA ASP A 176 10.80 -18.86 13.98
C ASP A 176 9.63 -19.47 13.19
N SER A 177 8.89 -20.43 13.79
CA SER A 177 7.70 -20.96 13.13
C SER A 177 6.56 -19.95 13.22
N GLU A 178 6.06 -19.47 12.06
CA GLU A 178 4.87 -18.61 11.99
C GLU A 178 3.71 -19.19 12.80
N ALA A 179 3.52 -20.52 12.78
CA ALA A 179 2.45 -21.20 13.51
C ALA A 179 2.55 -20.95 15.03
N PHE A 180 3.74 -21.07 15.61
CA PHE A 180 3.97 -20.83 17.04
C PHE A 180 3.67 -19.38 17.41
N GLN A 181 4.19 -18.41 16.65
CA GLN A 181 3.97 -17.00 16.93
C GLN A 181 2.49 -16.60 16.80
N THR A 182 1.77 -17.17 15.82
CA THR A 182 0.32 -16.93 15.70
C THR A 182 -0.47 -17.52 16.87
N GLU A 183 -0.11 -18.72 17.34
CA GLU A 183 -0.80 -19.39 18.44
C GLU A 183 -0.59 -18.62 19.76
N ALA A 184 0.66 -18.21 20.01
CA ALA A 184 1.04 -17.45 21.20
C ALA A 184 0.33 -16.11 21.33
N LEU A 185 0.38 -15.32 20.25
CA LEU A 185 -0.30 -14.03 20.23
C LEU A 185 -1.82 -14.20 20.33
N SER A 186 -2.39 -15.21 19.66
CA SER A 186 -3.84 -15.46 19.72
C SER A 186 -4.30 -15.86 21.14
N ARG A 187 -3.49 -16.63 21.87
CA ARG A 187 -3.80 -17.04 23.25
C ARG A 187 -3.76 -15.84 24.19
N ALA A 188 -2.69 -15.05 24.15
CA ALA A 188 -2.54 -13.86 24.99
C ALA A 188 -3.62 -12.80 24.72
N ILE A 189 -4.01 -12.61 23.45
CA ILE A 189 -5.11 -11.70 23.08
C ILE A 189 -6.44 -12.18 23.69
N LYS A 190 -6.75 -13.49 23.61
CA LYS A 190 -7.99 -14.06 24.18
C LYS A 190 -8.03 -13.94 25.70
N GLU A 191 -6.92 -14.16 26.37
CA GLU A 191 -6.82 -14.03 27.83
C GLU A 191 -6.97 -12.58 28.28
N ASN A 192 -6.35 -11.63 27.57
CA ASN A 192 -6.52 -10.21 27.86
C ASN A 192 -7.99 -9.80 27.70
N LEU A 193 -8.61 -10.14 26.56
CA LEU A 193 -10.02 -9.84 26.31
C LEU A 193 -10.96 -10.46 27.36
N LYS A 194 -10.70 -11.72 27.76
CA LYS A 194 -11.46 -12.37 28.83
C LYS A 194 -11.32 -11.63 30.16
N ASN A 195 -10.11 -11.19 30.51
CA ASN A 195 -9.86 -10.46 31.75
C ASN A 195 -10.48 -9.05 31.73
N GLU A 196 -10.50 -8.40 30.57
CA GLU A 196 -11.14 -7.10 30.39
C GLU A 196 -12.67 -7.20 30.52
N ILE A 197 -13.28 -8.17 29.84
CA ILE A 197 -14.72 -8.45 29.94
C ILE A 197 -15.10 -8.83 31.39
N LEU A 198 -14.29 -9.65 32.08
CA LEU A 198 -14.55 -10.03 33.47
C LEU A 198 -14.45 -8.84 34.44
N LYS A 199 -13.55 -7.88 34.19
CA LYS A 199 -13.45 -6.64 34.97
C LYS A 199 -14.65 -5.71 34.76
N GLU A 200 -15.22 -5.69 33.56
CA GLU A 200 -16.44 -4.91 33.28
C GLU A 200 -17.70 -5.58 33.86
N ILE A 201 -17.78 -6.91 33.85
CA ILE A 201 -18.95 -7.66 34.37
C ILE A 201 -18.94 -7.75 35.90
N PHE A 202 -17.75 -7.84 36.52
CA PHE A 202 -17.59 -7.88 37.98
C PHE A 202 -16.65 -6.75 38.45
N PRO A 203 -17.15 -5.51 38.59
CA PRO A 203 -16.37 -4.46 39.22
C PRO A 203 -16.28 -4.76 40.72
N VAL A 204 -15.20 -5.43 41.14
CA VAL A 204 -14.96 -5.68 42.57
C VAL A 204 -14.77 -4.32 43.26
N SER A 205 -15.76 -3.92 44.06
CA SER A 205 -15.67 -2.74 44.92
C SER A 205 -14.52 -2.93 45.90
N SER A 206 -13.52 -2.06 45.82
CA SER A 206 -12.36 -2.04 46.72
C SER A 206 -12.75 -1.48 48.10
N GLN A 207 -13.73 -2.08 48.75
CA GLN A 207 -14.14 -1.81 50.12
C GLN A 207 -14.65 -3.14 50.70
N ASP A 208 -13.74 -3.98 51.20
CA ASP A 208 -13.99 -4.98 52.26
C ASP A 208 -12.77 -5.90 52.39
N LEU A 209 -11.65 -5.32 52.86
CA LEU A 209 -10.54 -6.09 53.44
C LEU A 209 -9.86 -5.24 54.53
N THR A 210 -10.67 -4.71 55.45
CA THR A 210 -10.19 -4.37 56.78
C THR A 210 -11.18 -4.85 57.83
N LEU A 211 -10.65 -5.63 58.78
CA LEU A 211 -11.18 -5.90 60.12
C LEU A 211 -12.22 -7.04 60.28
N LYS A 212 -11.68 -8.24 60.55
CA LYS A 212 -12.04 -9.23 61.61
C LYS A 212 -11.33 -10.54 61.19
N SER A 213 -10.49 -11.21 61.99
CA SER A 213 -10.52 -11.47 63.42
C SER A 213 -9.14 -11.94 63.90
N GLY A 214 -8.49 -11.15 64.77
CA GLY A 214 -7.41 -11.63 65.61
C GLY A 214 -8.00 -12.06 66.96
N GLY A 215 -8.15 -13.36 67.16
CA GLY A 215 -8.62 -13.94 68.40
C GLY A 215 -7.96 -15.30 68.64
N ALA A 216 -7.45 -15.46 69.87
CA ALA A 216 -6.99 -16.67 70.53
C ALA A 216 -5.56 -17.17 70.24
N ALA A 217 -4.63 -16.77 71.10
CA ALA A 217 -3.58 -17.65 71.60
C ALA A 217 -3.65 -17.64 73.14
N GLY A 218 -3.97 -18.78 73.73
CA GLY A 218 -3.84 -19.02 75.16
C GLY A 218 -2.56 -19.78 75.46
N ILE A 219 -1.87 -19.40 76.53
CA ILE A 219 -1.63 -20.12 77.81
C ILE A 219 -0.86 -19.14 78.71
#